data_AF-A0A6I2MHX2-F1
#
_entry.id   AF-A0A6I2MHX2-F1
#
_cell.length_a   1.000
_cell.length_b   1.000
_cell.length_c   1.000
_cell.angle_alpha   90.00
_cell.angle_beta   90.00
_cell.angle_gamma   90.00
#
_symmetry.space_group_name_H-M   'P 1'
#
loop_
_entity.id
_entity.type
_entity.pdbx_description
1 polymer ?
#
loop_
_entity_poly.entity_id
_entity_poly.type
_entity_poly.pdbx_seq_one_letter_code
_entity_poly.pdbx_strand_id
1 'polypeptide(L)'
;MKLTGSYWRRIFNLQCNEANIDLITFQFNKWGGSFVVELASCPSQGIISSWGEEIPSNKITAHNMDKRFRLGATSREEEGFCTTEYHKMHHQKP
;
A
#
# COMPACT_ATOMS: atom_id res chain seq x y z
N MET A 1 -10.06 -1.17 -15.34
CA MET A 1 -10.89 -0.20 -14.61
C MET A 1 -10.02 1.01 -14.28
N LYS A 2 -10.21 2.15 -14.96
CA LYS A 2 -9.50 3.40 -14.65
C LYS A 2 -10.22 4.06 -13.48
N LEU A 3 -9.64 3.97 -12.28
CA LEU A 3 -10.08 4.81 -11.17
C LEU A 3 -9.44 6.18 -11.34
N THR A 4 -10.27 7.21 -11.40
CA THR A 4 -9.92 8.62 -11.22
C THR A 4 -8.97 8.75 -10.02
N GLY A 5 -7.71 9.11 -10.24
CA GLY A 5 -6.76 9.09 -9.14
C GLY A 5 -5.49 9.86 -9.40
N SER A 6 -5.15 10.74 -8.48
CA SER A 6 -3.93 11.55 -8.42
C SER A 6 -2.66 10.74 -8.18
N TYR A 7 -2.65 9.43 -8.43
CA TYR A 7 -1.56 8.53 -8.02
C TYR A 7 -1.40 7.35 -8.97
N TRP A 8 -0.16 6.94 -9.20
CA TRP A 8 0.20 5.71 -9.91
C TRP A 8 0.60 4.63 -8.91
N ARG A 9 0.23 3.37 -9.15
CA ARG A 9 0.50 2.26 -8.21
C ARG A 9 1.34 1.16 -8.87
N ARG A 10 2.31 0.63 -8.13
CA ARG A 10 2.97 -0.65 -8.42
C ARG A 10 2.76 -1.60 -7.25
N ILE A 11 2.44 -2.85 -7.57
CA ILE A 11 2.10 -3.89 -6.59
C ILE A 11 3.08 -5.05 -6.79
N PHE A 12 3.60 -5.54 -5.68
CA PHE A 12 4.43 -6.73 -5.62
C PHE A 12 3.75 -7.73 -4.69
N ASN A 13 3.61 -8.97 -5.17
CA ASN A 13 3.07 -10.09 -4.41
C ASN A 13 4.23 -10.97 -3.98
N LEU A 14 4.35 -11.21 -2.68
CA LEU A 14 5.37 -12.04 -2.07
C LEU A 14 4.69 -13.20 -1.35
N GLN A 15 4.85 -14.40 -1.88
CA GLN A 15 4.33 -15.61 -1.25
C GLN A 15 5.36 -16.14 -0.25
N CYS A 16 5.18 -15.84 1.04
CA CYS A 16 6.08 -16.32 2.09
C CYS A 16 5.68 -17.71 2.65
N ASN A 17 4.41 -18.11 2.50
CA ASN A 17 3.89 -19.43 2.88
C ASN A 17 2.67 -19.80 2.02
N GLU A 18 2.15 -21.02 2.14
CA GLU A 18 1.02 -21.49 1.30
C GLU A 18 -0.33 -20.82 1.63
N ALA A 19 -0.50 -20.31 2.86
CA ALA A 19 -1.77 -19.77 3.33
C ALA A 19 -1.98 -18.29 2.98
N ASN A 20 -0.90 -17.51 2.90
CA ASN A 20 -0.95 -16.06 2.79
C ASN A 20 0.03 -15.49 1.76
N ILE A 21 -0.42 -14.42 1.12
CA ILE A 21 0.33 -13.58 0.20
C ILE A 21 0.57 -12.24 0.91
N ASP A 22 1.83 -11.86 1.04
CA ASP A 22 2.19 -10.52 1.48
C ASP A 22 2.19 -9.58 0.27
N LEU A 23 1.54 -8.44 0.45
CA LEU A 23 1.33 -7.43 -0.57
C LEU A 23 2.15 -6.20 -0.22
N ILE A 24 3.01 -5.79 -1.15
CA ILE A 24 3.72 -4.52 -1.07
C ILE A 24 3.20 -3.60 -2.17
N THR A 25 2.60 -2.49 -1.79
CA THR A 25 2.08 -1.49 -2.73
C THR A 25 2.87 -0.19 -2.60
N PHE A 26 3.41 0.28 -3.73
CA PHE A 26 3.99 1.60 -3.87
C PHE A 26 3.00 2.51 -4.57
N GLN A 27 2.61 3.60 -3.90
CA GLN A 27 1.74 4.63 -4.47
C GLN A 27 2.54 5.91 -4.68
N PHE A 28 2.68 6.34 -5.93
CA PHE A 28 3.40 7.55 -6.30
C PHE A 28 2.44 8.69 -6.54
N ASN A 29 2.72 9.87 -5.96
CA ASN A 29 1.96 11.08 -6.27
C ASN A 29 2.10 11.45 -7.74
N LYS A 30 0.99 11.73 -8.43
CA LYS A 30 1.00 12.13 -9.85
C LYS A 30 1.83 13.38 -10.11
N TRP A 31 1.95 14.25 -9.11
CA TRP A 31 2.71 15.49 -9.20
C TRP A 31 4.16 15.32 -8.70
N GLY A 32 4.56 14.10 -8.33
CA GLY A 32 5.90 13.81 -7.82
C GLY A 32 6.12 14.22 -6.36
N GLY A 33 7.38 14.19 -5.93
CA GLY A 33 7.83 14.64 -4.61
C GLY A 33 7.52 13.70 -3.44
N SER A 34 6.69 12.68 -3.65
CA SER A 34 6.27 11.77 -2.58
C SER A 34 5.73 10.44 -3.05
N PHE A 35 5.80 9.47 -2.16
CA PHE A 35 5.17 8.17 -2.29
C PHE A 35 4.74 7.62 -0.93
N VAL A 36 3.85 6.63 -0.96
CA VAL A 36 3.50 5.84 0.22
C VAL A 36 3.78 4.38 -0.09
N VAL A 37 4.35 3.67 0.88
CA VAL A 37 4.52 2.22 0.83
C VAL A 37 3.54 1.59 1.81
N GLU A 38 2.68 0.72 1.29
CA GLU A 38 1.70 -0.03 2.07
C GLU A 38 2.04 -1.52 2.06
N LEU A 39 1.95 -2.13 3.25
CA LEU A 39 2.10 -3.55 3.49
C LEU A 39 0.75 -4.12 3.94
N ALA A 40 0.33 -5.23 3.36
CA ALA A 40 -0.85 -5.97 3.80
C ALA A 40 -0.62 -7.47 3.63
N SER A 41 -1.39 -8.30 4.31
CA SER A 41 -1.37 -9.76 4.12
C SER A 41 -2.76 -10.22 3.72
N CYS A 42 -2.81 -11.14 2.75
CA CYS A 42 -4.03 -11.62 2.12
C CYS A 42 -4.04 -13.15 2.06
N PRO A 43 -5.18 -13.82 2.26
CA PRO A 43 -5.30 -15.26 1.99
C PRO A 43 -4.92 -15.62 0.54
N SER A 44 -4.24 -16.75 0.34
CA SER A 44 -3.82 -17.22 -1.00
C SER A 44 -4.99 -17.56 -1.93
N GLN A 45 -6.15 -17.87 -1.35
CA GLN A 45 -7.41 -18.11 -2.05
C GLN A 45 -8.12 -16.84 -2.55
N GLY A 46 -7.63 -15.65 -2.19
CA GLY A 46 -8.31 -14.38 -2.46
C GLY A 46 -9.22 -13.93 -1.32
N ILE A 47 -10.06 -12.92 -1.60
CA ILE A 47 -11.00 -12.36 -0.62
C ILE A 47 -12.38 -12.15 -1.22
N ILE A 48 -13.37 -11.99 -0.35
CA ILE A 48 -14.67 -11.42 -0.69
C ILE A 48 -14.67 -9.99 -0.14
N SER A 49 -14.94 -9.01 -0.99
CA SER A 49 -15.03 -7.61 -0.58
C SER A 49 -16.22 -7.38 0.35
N SER A 50 -16.27 -6.24 1.04
CA SER A 50 -17.40 -5.87 1.90
C SER A 50 -18.74 -5.70 1.14
N TRP A 51 -18.70 -5.59 -0.19
CA TRP A 51 -19.87 -5.57 -1.09
C TRP A 51 -20.10 -6.90 -1.82
N GLY A 52 -19.46 -8.00 -1.39
CA GLY A 52 -19.72 -9.35 -1.87
C GLY A 52 -19.01 -9.73 -3.18
N GLU A 53 -18.07 -8.93 -3.65
CA GLU A 53 -17.28 -9.22 -4.85
C GLU A 53 -16.13 -10.18 -4.52
N GLU A 54 -16.04 -11.29 -5.25
CA GLU A 54 -14.89 -12.18 -5.16
C GLU A 54 -13.69 -11.59 -5.91
N ILE A 55 -12.58 -11.38 -5.20
CA ILE A 55 -11.34 -10.86 -5.74
C ILE A 55 -10.28 -11.97 -5.68
N PRO A 56 -9.86 -12.52 -6.83
CA PRO A 56 -8.84 -13.56 -6.84
C PRO A 56 -7.49 -12.97 -6.41
N SER A 57 -6.66 -13.82 -5.79
CA SER A 57 -5.38 -13.42 -5.19
C SER A 57 -4.42 -12.69 -6.14
N ASN A 58 -4.45 -13.00 -7.44
CA ASN A 58 -3.64 -12.33 -8.46
C ASN A 58 -4.12 -10.92 -8.84
N LYS A 59 -5.29 -10.48 -8.39
CA LYS A 59 -5.85 -9.14 -8.61
C LYS A 59 -5.95 -8.31 -7.33
N ILE A 60 -5.61 -8.89 -6.19
CA ILE A 60 -5.67 -8.20 -4.90
C ILE A 60 -4.56 -7.16 -4.80
N THR A 61 -4.91 -6.05 -4.17
CA THR A 61 -4.01 -4.95 -3.82
C THR A 61 -4.10 -4.69 -2.32
N ALA A 62 -3.12 -3.99 -1.73
CA ALA A 62 -3.19 -3.60 -0.32
C ALA A 62 -4.42 -2.72 0.00
N HIS A 63 -5.04 -2.09 -1.01
CA HIS A 63 -6.27 -1.28 -0.84
C HIS A 63 -7.52 -2.13 -0.61
N ASN A 64 -7.48 -3.40 -1.01
CA ASN A 64 -8.59 -4.33 -0.79
C ASN A 64 -8.60 -4.89 0.63
N MET A 65 -7.52 -4.68 1.40
CA MET A 65 -7.39 -5.14 2.76
C MET A 65 -7.72 -4.01 3.75
N ASP A 66 -8.59 -4.29 4.71
CA ASP A 66 -8.92 -3.34 5.79
C ASP A 66 -7.71 -3.04 6.67
N LYS A 67 -6.89 -4.07 6.93
CA LYS A 67 -5.68 -3.97 7.76
C LYS A 67 -4.46 -3.83 6.85
N ARG A 68 -3.91 -2.63 6.80
CA ARG A 68 -2.68 -2.30 6.07
C ARG A 68 -1.76 -1.44 6.94
N PHE A 69 -0.46 -1.64 6.80
CA PHE A 69 0.58 -0.87 7.48
C PHE A 69 1.25 0.07 6.48
N ARG A 70 1.47 1.33 6.86
CA ARG A 70 2.20 2.31 6.04
C ARG A 70 3.61 2.50 6.58
N LEU A 71 4.62 2.39 5.71
CA LEU A 71 5.99 2.72 6.12
C LEU A 71 6.07 4.20 6.52
N GLY A 72 6.73 4.48 7.65
CA GLY A 72 6.83 5.82 8.21
C GLY A 72 5.67 6.23 9.11
N ALA A 73 4.64 5.39 9.30
CA ALA A 73 3.61 5.62 10.30
C ALA A 73 4.10 5.25 11.70
N THR A 74 3.79 6.07 12.71
CA THR A 74 4.09 5.80 14.12
C THR A 74 2.96 5.06 14.84
N SER A 75 1.75 5.09 14.28
CA SER A 75 0.61 4.28 14.73
C SER A 75 -0.12 3.62 13.54
N ARG A 76 -1.08 2.74 13.85
CA ARG A 76 -1.91 2.08 12.82
C ARG A 76 -2.93 3.02 12.18
N GLU A 77 -3.32 4.09 12.87
CA GLU A 77 -4.25 5.09 12.35
C GLU A 77 -3.54 6.22 11.57
N GLU A 78 -2.22 6.34 11.68
CA GLU A 78 -1.48 7.43 11.05
C GLU A 78 -1.23 7.18 9.56
N GLU A 79 -1.34 8.26 8.77
CA GLU A 79 -1.02 8.27 7.35
C GLU A 79 0.51 8.39 7.15
N GLY A 80 1.25 7.29 7.35
CA GLY A 80 2.68 7.24 7.04
C GLY A 80 2.98 7.78 5.64
N PHE A 81 3.99 8.66 5.52
CA PHE A 81 4.32 9.35 4.28
C PHE A 81 5.83 9.32 4.01
N CYS A 82 6.22 8.99 2.79
CA CYS A 82 7.61 9.03 2.34
C CYS A 82 7.81 10.16 1.33
N THR A 83 8.79 11.02 1.57
CA THR A 83 9.23 12.03 0.59
C THR A 83 10.35 11.45 -0.28
N THR A 84 10.44 11.90 -1.53
CA THR A 84 11.61 11.59 -2.38
C THR A 84 12.80 12.49 -2.06
N GLU A 85 12.62 13.50 -1.19
CA GLU A 85 13.64 14.46 -0.81
C GLU A 85 14.14 14.17 0.62
N TYR A 86 15.06 13.22 0.75
CA TYR A 86 15.71 12.88 2.03
C TYR A 86 16.39 14.10 2.70
N HIS A 87 16.76 15.12 1.92
CA HIS A 87 17.52 16.29 2.39
C HIS A 87 16.68 17.39 3.05
N LYS A 88 15.35 17.44 2.90
CA LYS A 88 14.55 18.55 3.48
C LYS A 88 14.05 18.28 4.89
N MET A 89 14.08 17.04 5.39
CA MET A 89 13.69 16.73 6.77
C MET A 89 14.74 17.11 7.82
N HIS A 90 15.99 17.35 7.44
CA HIS A 90 17.08 17.70 8.38
C HIS A 90 17.43 19.19 8.43
N HIS A 91 16.64 20.07 7.79
CA HIS A 91 16.80 21.52 7.91
C HIS A 91 15.90 22.17 8.95
N GLN A 92 15.18 21.38 9.75
CA GLN A 92 14.66 21.83 11.04
C GLN A 92 15.56 21.26 12.15
N LYS A 93 16.54 22.07 12.56
CA LYS A 93 17.21 22.00 13.86
C LYS A 93 17.47 23.42 14.34
N PRO A 94 17.49 23.69 15.66
CA PRO A 94 16.81 23.03 16.78
C PRO A 94 15.43 23.65 17.08
#